data_AF-A0A0G0DFH6-F1
#
_entry.id   AF-A0A0G0DFH6-F1
#
_cell.length_a   1.000
_cell.length_b   1.000
_cell.length_c   1.000
_cell.angle_alpha   90.00
_cell.angle_beta   90.00
_cell.angle_gamma   90.00
#
_symmetry.space_group_name_H-M   'P 1'
#
loop_
_entity.id
_entity.type
_entity.pdbx_description
1 polymer ?
#
loop_
_entity_poly.entity_id
_entity_poly.type
_entity_poly.pdbx_seq_one_letter_code
_entity_poly.pdbx_strand_id
1 'polypeptide(L)'
;MQPKIRILQFAHLVIFLVGILVVSALHIRTSNFWDFLRLPKLISDLNPLFGFGWPASLHVYQSIMVFAIIVALINGSGLIFYSSKIWRFLSDLSSFIGFLIIWPVSLFLLFTLASAENLDLQNIQTITVYFGFTFIIAVLDLITWFIDEQSFIKRLSKK
;
A
#
# COMPACT_ATOMS: atom_id res chain seq x y z
N MET A 1 -8.04 23.53 -12.16
CA MET A 1 -7.50 22.20 -11.81
C MET A 1 -8.58 21.16 -12.13
N GLN A 2 -8.28 20.12 -12.91
CA GLN A 2 -9.29 19.17 -13.37
C GLN A 2 -9.89 18.39 -12.18
N PRO A 3 -11.21 18.10 -12.17
CA PRO A 3 -11.88 17.43 -11.04
C PRO A 3 -11.28 16.05 -10.70
N LYS A 4 -10.76 15.34 -11.71
CA LYS A 4 -10.09 14.03 -11.55
C LYS A 4 -8.85 14.11 -10.63
N ILE A 5 -8.06 15.17 -10.74
CA ILE A 5 -6.83 15.35 -9.95
C ILE A 5 -7.19 15.64 -8.48
N ARG A 6 -8.26 16.40 -8.21
CA ARG A 6 -8.73 16.66 -6.84
C ARG A 6 -9.21 15.39 -6.13
N ILE A 7 -9.89 14.49 -6.86
CA ILE A 7 -10.33 13.19 -6.31
C ILE A 7 -9.11 12.35 -5.92
N LEU A 8 -8.09 12.27 -6.79
CA LEU A 8 -6.87 11.55 -6.47
C LEU A 8 -6.12 12.16 -5.28
N GLN A 9 -6.00 13.49 -5.20
CA GLN A 9 -5.40 14.14 -4.02
C GLN A 9 -6.09 13.72 -2.73
N PHE A 10 -7.42 13.78 -2.73
CA PHE A 10 -8.20 13.44 -1.56
C PHE A 10 -8.05 11.95 -1.21
N ALA A 11 -8.05 11.06 -2.20
CA ALA A 11 -7.85 9.63 -1.99
C ALA A 11 -6.49 9.31 -1.34
N HIS A 12 -5.39 9.90 -1.83
CA HIS A 12 -4.06 9.71 -1.23
C HIS A 12 -3.99 10.30 0.18
N LEU A 13 -4.59 11.47 0.41
CA LEU A 13 -4.64 12.07 1.74
C LEU A 13 -5.40 11.18 2.73
N VAL A 14 -6.56 10.65 2.32
CA VAL A 14 -7.33 9.71 3.15
C VAL A 14 -6.52 8.46 3.45
N ILE A 15 -5.87 7.84 2.45
CA ILE A 15 -5.02 6.66 2.65
C ILE A 15 -3.87 6.96 3.60
N PHE A 16 -3.21 8.10 3.43
CA PHE A 16 -2.12 8.53 4.32
C PHE A 16 -2.59 8.68 5.78
N LEU A 17 -3.72 9.37 5.99
CA LEU A 17 -4.29 9.58 7.33
C LEU A 17 -4.76 8.26 7.96
N VAL A 18 -5.47 7.42 7.20
CA VAL A 18 -5.91 6.10 7.66
C VAL A 18 -4.72 5.21 7.99
N GLY A 19 -3.70 5.20 7.13
CA GLY A 19 -2.46 4.48 7.35
C GLY A 19 -1.81 4.87 8.68
N ILE A 20 -1.58 6.17 8.92
CA ILE A 20 -1.04 6.67 10.19
C ILE A 20 -1.90 6.25 11.37
N LEU A 21 -3.22 6.43 11.30
CA LEU A 21 -4.13 6.07 12.39
C LEU A 21 -4.05 4.58 12.71
N VAL A 22 -4.01 3.71 11.70
CA VAL A 22 -3.85 2.26 11.89
C VAL A 22 -2.50 1.94 12.54
N VAL A 23 -1.39 2.50 12.03
CA VAL A 23 -0.06 2.28 12.64
C VAL A 23 -0.03 2.72 14.10
N SER A 24 -0.53 3.92 14.39
CA SER A 24 -0.56 4.48 15.74
C SER A 24 -1.45 3.67 16.66
N ALA A 25 -2.65 3.28 16.21
CA ALA A 25 -3.56 2.45 16.99
C ALA A 25 -2.93 1.10 17.35
N LEU A 26 -2.23 0.48 16.40
CA LEU A 26 -1.56 -0.82 16.62
C LEU A 26 -0.37 -0.75 17.57
N HIS A 27 0.33 0.39 17.62
CA HIS A 27 1.42 0.65 18.58
C HIS A 27 0.92 0.99 19.98
N ILE A 28 -0.22 1.70 20.10
CA ILE A 28 -0.74 2.17 21.39
C ILE A 28 -1.58 1.09 22.09
N ARG A 29 -2.36 0.28 21.35
CA ARG A 29 -3.28 -0.71 21.92
C ARG A 29 -2.79 -2.13 21.67
N THR A 30 -2.28 -2.80 22.71
CA THR A 30 -1.81 -4.19 22.65
C THR A 30 -2.89 -5.27 22.71
N SER A 31 -4.17 -4.92 22.85
CA SER A 31 -5.26 -5.87 23.10
C SER A 31 -5.55 -6.84 21.94
N ASN A 32 -5.88 -8.10 22.28
CA ASN A 32 -6.16 -9.21 21.36
C ASN A 32 -7.21 -8.92 20.26
N PHE A 33 -8.17 -8.01 20.51
CA PHE A 33 -9.21 -7.68 19.54
C PHE A 33 -8.64 -7.10 18.23
N TRP A 34 -7.51 -6.39 18.29
CA TRP A 34 -6.88 -5.78 17.10
C TRP A 34 -5.78 -6.65 16.51
N ASP A 35 -5.61 -7.88 17.01
CA ASP A 35 -4.57 -8.76 16.51
C ASP A 35 -4.79 -9.17 15.04
N PHE A 36 -6.01 -9.10 14.52
CA PHE A 36 -6.27 -9.30 13.09
C PHE A 36 -5.72 -8.15 12.22
N LEU A 37 -5.40 -7.00 12.80
CA LEU A 37 -4.66 -5.94 12.15
C LEU A 37 -3.15 -6.10 12.34
N ARG A 38 -2.69 -7.22 12.90
CA ARG A 38 -1.26 -7.51 13.11
C ARG A 38 -0.84 -8.61 12.17
N LEU A 39 -0.38 -8.23 10.98
CA LEU A 39 0.26 -9.17 10.07
C LEU A 39 1.39 -10.02 10.71
N PRO A 40 2.17 -9.50 11.70
CA PRO A 40 3.12 -10.31 12.46
C PRO A 40 2.52 -11.58 13.09
N LYS A 41 1.28 -11.53 13.56
CA LYS A 41 0.62 -12.68 14.17
C LYS A 41 0.20 -13.69 13.11
N LEU A 42 -0.38 -13.20 12.00
CA LEU A 42 -0.72 -14.01 10.83
C LEU A 42 0.47 -14.81 10.29
N ILE A 43 1.63 -14.17 10.12
CA ILE A 43 2.83 -14.87 9.65
C ILE A 43 3.21 -15.99 10.64
N SER A 44 2.91 -15.82 11.94
CA SER A 44 3.33 -16.73 13.03
C SER A 44 2.48 -17.97 13.02
N ASP A 45 1.21 -17.77 12.71
CA ASP A 45 0.21 -18.80 12.69
C ASP A 45 0.26 -19.60 11.37
N LEU A 46 0.77 -19.01 10.28
CA LEU A 46 0.84 -19.64 8.95
C LEU A 46 1.87 -20.78 8.82
N ASN A 47 2.97 -20.82 9.58
CA ASN A 47 3.81 -22.03 9.65
C ASN A 47 4.90 -22.02 10.75
N PRO A 48 4.97 -23.04 11.63
CA PRO A 48 6.18 -23.33 12.41
C PRO A 48 7.39 -23.81 11.57
N LEU A 49 7.21 -24.18 10.29
CA LEU A 49 8.28 -24.66 9.39
C LEU A 49 9.15 -23.55 8.75
N PHE A 50 8.81 -22.26 8.87
CA PHE A 50 9.68 -21.14 8.43
C PHE A 50 10.77 -20.79 9.46
N GLY A 51 11.23 -21.79 10.22
CA GLY A 51 12.06 -21.73 11.42
C GLY A 51 13.49 -21.16 11.30
N PHE A 52 13.79 -20.29 10.34
CA PHE A 52 15.10 -19.63 10.24
C PHE A 52 15.06 -18.11 9.99
N GLY A 53 13.89 -17.48 9.79
CA GLY A 53 13.81 -16.07 9.34
C GLY A 53 12.72 -15.19 9.98
N TRP A 54 12.14 -15.62 11.09
CA TRP A 54 10.97 -15.02 11.73
C TRP A 54 11.01 -13.47 11.88
N PRO A 55 12.09 -12.85 12.40
CA PRO A 55 12.18 -11.38 12.48
C PRO A 55 12.25 -10.72 11.10
N ALA A 56 12.90 -11.35 10.13
CA ALA A 56 13.13 -10.76 8.81
C ALA A 56 11.83 -10.61 8.01
N SER A 57 10.94 -11.61 8.03
CA SER A 57 9.63 -11.52 7.36
C SER A 57 8.75 -10.40 7.93
N LEU A 58 8.82 -10.21 9.23
CA LEU A 58 8.14 -9.18 10.01
C LEU A 58 8.67 -7.79 9.66
N HIS A 59 9.99 -7.65 9.54
CA HIS A 59 10.65 -6.41 9.10
C HIS A 59 10.36 -6.09 7.63
N VAL A 60 10.31 -7.09 6.74
CA VAL A 60 9.96 -6.89 5.32
C VAL A 60 8.55 -6.32 5.22
N TYR A 61 7.61 -6.86 5.98
CA TYR A 61 6.23 -6.37 5.99
C TYR A 61 6.10 -4.93 6.51
N GLN A 62 6.71 -4.63 7.66
CA GLN A 62 6.75 -3.27 8.21
C GLN A 62 7.39 -2.30 7.21
N SER A 63 8.44 -2.74 6.51
CA SER A 63 9.11 -1.96 5.48
C SER A 63 8.18 -1.67 4.29
N ILE A 64 7.39 -2.65 3.84
CA ILE A 64 6.39 -2.46 2.78
C ILE A 64 5.30 -1.47 3.22
N MET A 65 4.82 -1.55 4.47
CA MET A 65 3.79 -0.65 4.97
C MET A 65 4.30 0.79 5.09
N VAL A 66 5.52 0.97 5.62
CA VAL A 66 6.20 2.28 5.67
C VAL A 66 6.42 2.81 4.25
N PHE A 67 6.87 1.96 3.33
CA PHE A 67 7.03 2.30 1.93
C PHE A 67 5.70 2.78 1.31
N ALA A 68 4.59 2.07 1.54
CA ALA A 68 3.27 2.46 1.04
C ALA A 68 2.81 3.82 1.60
N ILE A 69 3.08 4.11 2.88
CA ILE A 69 2.78 5.41 3.48
C ILE A 69 3.62 6.52 2.84
N ILE A 70 4.90 6.27 2.58
CA ILE A 70 5.79 7.23 1.91
C ILE A 70 5.31 7.48 0.48
N VAL A 71 4.96 6.44 -0.27
CA VAL A 71 4.39 6.57 -1.62
C VAL A 71 3.11 7.40 -1.60
N ALA A 72 2.18 7.09 -0.68
CA ALA A 72 0.94 7.86 -0.53
C ALA A 72 1.21 9.34 -0.21
N LEU A 73 2.22 9.63 0.62
CA LEU A 73 2.63 10.99 0.94
C LEU A 73 3.24 11.71 -0.28
N ILE A 74 4.12 11.05 -1.04
CA ILE A 74 4.75 11.61 -2.24
C ILE A 74 3.71 11.86 -3.32
N ASN A 75 2.80 10.91 -3.57
CA ASN A 75 1.73 11.04 -4.56
C ASN A 75 0.75 12.15 -4.14
N GLY A 76 0.34 12.17 -2.86
CA GLY A 76 -0.50 13.25 -2.32
C GLY A 76 0.13 14.63 -2.48
N SER A 77 1.42 14.75 -2.10
CA SER A 77 2.18 16.00 -2.23
C SER A 77 2.41 16.40 -3.70
N GLY A 78 2.73 15.43 -4.55
CA GLY A 78 2.96 15.61 -5.98
C GLY A 78 1.72 16.12 -6.71
N LEU A 79 0.55 15.63 -6.30
CA LEU A 79 -0.72 16.12 -6.79
C LEU A 79 -1.04 17.52 -6.24
N ILE A 80 -0.72 17.86 -4.99
CA ILE A 80 -0.90 19.23 -4.43
C ILE A 80 -0.03 20.25 -5.18
N PHE A 81 1.24 19.90 -5.41
CA PHE A 81 2.22 20.77 -6.07
C PHE A 81 2.35 20.49 -7.58
N TYR A 82 1.26 20.07 -8.23
CA TYR A 82 1.22 19.62 -9.63
C TYR A 82 1.76 20.63 -10.65
N SER A 83 1.77 21.92 -10.30
CA SER A 83 2.35 22.98 -11.13
C SER A 83 3.86 22.79 -11.34
N SER A 84 4.56 22.25 -10.34
CA SER A 84 5.99 22.00 -10.40
C SER A 84 6.32 20.75 -11.23
N LYS A 85 7.32 20.86 -12.11
CA LYS A 85 7.78 19.72 -12.92
C LYS A 85 8.39 18.61 -12.06
N ILE A 86 9.08 18.98 -10.99
CA ILE A 86 9.76 18.03 -10.09
C ILE A 86 8.73 17.20 -9.33
N TRP A 87 7.71 17.85 -8.76
CA TRP A 87 6.66 17.18 -8.00
C TRP A 87 5.83 16.20 -8.85
N ARG A 88 5.53 16.55 -10.11
CA ARG A 88 4.89 15.60 -11.03
C ARG A 88 5.78 14.41 -11.36
N PHE A 89 7.09 14.64 -11.60
CA PHE A 89 8.02 13.54 -11.87
C PHE A 89 8.12 12.58 -10.67
N LEU A 90 8.20 13.13 -9.45
CA LEU A 90 8.22 12.33 -8.23
C LEU A 90 6.91 11.56 -8.03
N SER A 91 5.76 12.18 -8.29
CA SER A 91 4.43 11.53 -8.26
C SER A 91 4.36 10.35 -9.23
N ASP A 92 4.76 10.58 -10.47
CA ASP A 92 4.70 9.59 -11.54
C ASP A 92 5.61 8.38 -11.24
N LEU A 93 6.86 8.65 -10.86
CA LEU A 93 7.83 7.62 -10.49
C LEU A 93 7.40 6.87 -9.22
N SER A 94 6.93 7.59 -8.20
CA SER A 94 6.46 7.01 -6.94
C SER A 94 5.24 6.12 -7.15
N SER A 95 4.28 6.55 -7.98
CA SER A 95 3.11 5.76 -8.34
C SER A 95 3.49 4.49 -9.10
N PHE A 96 4.42 4.58 -10.06
CA PHE A 96 4.88 3.41 -10.79
C PHE A 96 5.60 2.39 -9.89
N ILE A 97 6.54 2.85 -9.07
CA ILE A 97 7.28 1.97 -8.14
C ILE A 97 6.34 1.43 -7.06
N GLY A 98 5.42 2.26 -6.56
CA GLY A 98 4.36 1.91 -5.62
C GLY A 98 3.54 0.73 -6.13
N PHE A 99 3.00 0.86 -7.34
CA PHE A 99 2.30 -0.23 -8.01
C PHE A 99 3.18 -1.48 -8.14
N LEU A 100 4.39 -1.37 -8.66
CA LEU A 100 5.29 -2.50 -8.89
C LEU A 100 5.59 -3.31 -7.61
N ILE A 101 5.70 -2.64 -6.46
CA ILE A 101 6.04 -3.27 -5.19
C ILE A 101 4.79 -3.76 -4.44
N ILE A 102 3.71 -2.97 -4.42
CA ILE A 102 2.51 -3.26 -3.62
C ILE A 102 1.59 -4.29 -4.33
N TRP A 103 1.63 -4.33 -5.66
CA TRP A 103 0.84 -5.28 -6.44
C TRP A 103 1.19 -6.75 -6.17
N PRO A 104 2.47 -7.19 -6.22
CA PRO A 104 2.86 -8.56 -5.86
C PRO A 104 2.46 -8.94 -4.44
N VAL A 105 2.52 -8.01 -3.48
CA VAL A 105 2.09 -8.25 -2.09
C VAL A 105 0.60 -8.55 -2.03
N SER A 106 -0.21 -7.79 -2.77
CA SER A 106 -1.65 -8.04 -2.86
C SER A 106 -1.95 -9.41 -3.47
N LEU A 107 -1.26 -9.76 -4.56
CA LEU A 107 -1.41 -11.08 -5.20
C LEU A 107 -0.98 -12.22 -4.29
N PHE A 108 0.10 -12.05 -3.53
CA PHE A 108 0.56 -13.04 -2.55
C PHE A 108 -0.48 -13.29 -1.46
N LEU A 109 -1.11 -12.23 -0.94
CA LEU A 109 -2.18 -12.35 0.07
C LEU A 109 -3.42 -13.04 -0.52
N LEU A 110 -3.81 -12.70 -1.75
CA LEU A 110 -4.92 -13.35 -2.44
C LEU A 110 -4.64 -14.83 -2.69
N PHE A 111 -3.43 -15.16 -3.14
CA PHE A 111 -2.99 -16.54 -3.32
C PHE A 111 -3.05 -17.31 -1.99
N THR A 112 -2.50 -16.74 -0.92
CA THR A 112 -2.53 -17.34 0.42
C THR A 112 -3.96 -17.63 0.87
N LEU A 113 -4.90 -16.70 0.63
CA LEU A 113 -6.31 -16.88 0.97
C LEU A 113 -6.96 -18.01 0.16
N ALA A 114 -6.58 -18.17 -1.11
CA ALA A 114 -7.16 -19.15 -2.03
C ALA A 114 -6.53 -20.56 -1.89
N SER A 115 -5.27 -20.66 -1.47
CA SER A 115 -4.50 -21.90 -1.48
C SER A 115 -4.29 -22.53 -0.11
N ALA A 116 -4.51 -21.81 0.99
CA ALA A 116 -4.26 -22.33 2.32
C ALA A 116 -5.44 -23.18 2.81
N GLU A 117 -5.18 -24.46 3.11
CA GLU A 117 -6.22 -25.43 3.46
C GLU A 117 -6.77 -25.28 4.89
N ASN A 118 -5.98 -24.72 5.83
CA ASN A 118 -6.31 -24.69 7.26
C ASN A 118 -6.04 -23.31 7.90
N LEU A 119 -6.66 -22.26 7.37
CA LEU A 119 -6.62 -20.94 8.00
C LEU A 119 -7.67 -20.85 9.10
N ASP A 120 -7.28 -20.39 10.28
CA ASP A 120 -8.24 -20.00 11.30
C ASP A 120 -8.95 -18.67 10.92
N LEU A 121 -10.05 -18.37 11.62
CA LEU A 121 -10.85 -17.18 11.33
C LEU A 121 -10.05 -15.88 11.47
N GLN A 122 -9.11 -15.84 12.43
CA GLN A 122 -8.27 -14.69 12.68
C GLN A 122 -7.33 -14.40 11.49
N ASN A 123 -6.72 -15.43 10.93
CA ASN A 123 -5.81 -15.31 9.80
C ASN A 123 -6.55 -14.92 8.52
N ILE A 124 -7.74 -15.50 8.29
CA ILE A 124 -8.61 -15.10 7.18
C ILE A 124 -8.95 -13.62 7.26
N GLN A 125 -9.37 -13.13 8.43
CA GLN A 125 -9.67 -11.72 8.65
C GLN A 125 -8.45 -10.84 8.40
N THR A 126 -7.28 -11.25 8.89
CA THR A 126 -6.03 -10.51 8.71
C THR A 126 -5.66 -10.41 7.23
N ILE A 127 -5.58 -11.54 6.53
CA ILE A 127 -5.25 -11.58 5.10
C ILE A 127 -6.24 -10.72 4.31
N THR A 128 -7.53 -10.82 4.60
CA THR A 128 -8.57 -10.08 3.88
C THR A 128 -8.42 -8.57 4.05
N VAL A 129 -8.21 -8.10 5.28
CA VAL A 129 -8.03 -6.66 5.55
C VAL A 129 -6.79 -6.15 4.84
N TYR A 130 -5.67 -6.85 4.96
CA TYR A 130 -4.42 -6.41 4.35
C TYR A 130 -4.46 -6.48 2.83
N PHE A 131 -5.05 -7.54 2.26
CA PHE A 131 -5.29 -7.63 0.83
C PHE A 131 -6.13 -6.44 0.35
N GLY A 132 -7.22 -6.11 1.04
CA GLY A 132 -8.06 -4.96 0.70
C GLY A 132 -7.26 -3.65 0.69
N PHE A 133 -6.45 -3.41 1.73
CA PHE A 133 -5.62 -2.21 1.80
C PHE A 133 -4.56 -2.17 0.68
N THR A 134 -3.76 -3.21 0.52
CA THR A 134 -2.68 -3.22 -0.48
C THR A 134 -3.25 -3.16 -1.89
N PHE A 135 -4.38 -3.83 -2.14
CA PHE A 135 -5.05 -3.80 -3.44
C PHE A 135 -5.60 -2.40 -3.77
N ILE A 136 -6.28 -1.74 -2.82
CA ILE A 136 -6.77 -0.37 -3.02
C ILE A 136 -5.61 0.59 -3.32
N ILE A 137 -4.50 0.47 -2.58
CA ILE A 137 -3.31 1.32 -2.80
C ILE A 137 -2.70 1.03 -4.18
N ALA A 138 -2.50 -0.24 -4.55
CA ALA A 138 -1.95 -0.61 -5.85
C ALA A 138 -2.83 -0.09 -7.01
N VAL A 139 -4.16 -0.18 -6.89
CA VAL A 139 -5.09 0.36 -7.88
C VAL A 139 -4.99 1.89 -7.93
N LEU A 140 -4.91 2.57 -6.78
CA LEU A 140 -4.77 4.01 -6.73
C LEU A 140 -3.46 4.48 -7.38
N ASP A 141 -2.35 3.80 -7.08
CA ASP A 141 -1.04 4.06 -7.68
C ASP A 141 -1.10 3.87 -9.21
N LEU A 142 -1.71 2.78 -9.68
CA LEU A 142 -1.90 2.54 -11.12
C LEU A 142 -2.72 3.65 -11.80
N ILE A 143 -3.82 4.08 -11.17
CA ILE A 143 -4.66 5.17 -11.69
C ILE A 143 -3.89 6.48 -11.72
N THR A 144 -3.09 6.76 -10.69
CA THR A 144 -2.30 7.98 -10.57
C THR A 144 -1.22 8.03 -11.63
N TRP A 145 -0.49 6.93 -11.80
CA TRP A 145 0.48 6.76 -12.86
C TRP A 145 -0.16 6.97 -14.24
N PHE A 146 -1.31 6.34 -14.51
CA PHE A 146 -1.98 6.50 -15.81
C PHE A 146 -2.45 7.94 -16.08
N ILE A 147 -2.90 8.65 -15.05
CA ILE A 147 -3.31 10.06 -15.16
C ILE A 147 -2.10 10.98 -15.35
N ASP A 148 -0.97 10.70 -14.70
CA ASP A 148 0.27 11.47 -14.82
C ASP A 148 1.02 11.18 -16.12
N GLU A 149 1.02 9.95 -16.60
CA GLU A 149 1.65 9.51 -17.86
C GLU A 149 0.99 10.19 -19.08
N GLN A 150 -0.33 10.38 -19.07
CA GLN A 150 -1.00 11.21 -20.10
C GLN A 150 -0.47 12.64 -20.16
N SER A 151 0.13 13.14 -19.08
CA SER A 151 0.80 14.45 -19.02
C SER A 151 2.25 14.39 -19.52
N PHE A 152 2.93 13.25 -19.39
CA PHE A 152 4.34 13.03 -19.75
C PHE A 152 4.50 12.63 -21.23
N ILE A 153 3.76 11.60 -21.71
CA ILE A 153 3.81 11.14 -23.11
C ILE A 153 3.38 12.25 -24.08
N LYS A 154 2.34 13.02 -23.73
CA LYS A 154 1.93 14.21 -24.52
C LYS A 154 3.02 15.27 -24.66
N ARG A 155 4.07 15.26 -23.81
CA ARG A 155 5.17 16.23 -23.86
C ARG A 155 6.39 15.72 -24.61
N LEU A 156 6.67 14.41 -24.56
CA LEU A 156 7.65 13.79 -25.45
C LEU A 156 7.21 13.88 -26.91
N SER A 157 5.90 13.76 -27.17
CA SER A 157 5.32 13.96 -28.51
C SER A 157 5.29 15.43 -28.98
N LYS A 158 5.58 16.42 -28.11
CA LYS A 158 5.56 17.86 -28.43
C LYS A 158 6.94 18.51 -28.48
N LYS A 159 8.01 17.72 -28.32
CA LYS A 159 9.38 18.11 -28.61
C LYS A 159 9.81 17.44 -29.92
#